data_AF-A0AA46PC26-F1
#
_entry.id   AF-A0AA46PC26-F1
#
_cell.length_a   1.000
_cell.length_b   1.000
_cell.length_c   1.000
_cell.angle_alpha   90.00
_cell.angle_beta   90.00
_cell.angle_gamma   90.00
#
_symmetry.space_group_name_H-M   'P 1'
#
loop_
_entity.id
_entity.type
_entity.pdbx_description
1 polymer ?
#
loop_
_entity_poly.entity_id
_entity_poly.type
_entity_poly.pdbx_seq_one_letter_code
_entity_poly.pdbx_strand_id
1 'polypeptide(L)'
;MVVDDRHRPFAVTWRVYQDVIDAYADHDRRRGRTELTRVIDTIRSGLPDGLDELAQLGRTLHRRRADVLAYFEYRASNGPTEAINGRLEGLRRHALGFRNLLHYRIRSLLHCGNLTHAIDALQVRKSPKCPVLGGLLPQSMCTRCRLDVGGPGRTG
;
A
#
# COMPACT_ATOMS: atom_id res chain seq x y z
N MET A 1 -29.65 -0.27 -29.28
CA MET A 1 -28.92 0.91 -28.78
C MET A 1 -27.63 1.00 -29.58
N VAL A 2 -27.57 1.93 -30.54
CA VAL A 2 -26.41 2.10 -31.42
C VAL A 2 -25.32 2.79 -30.60
N VAL A 3 -24.23 2.08 -30.31
CA VAL A 3 -23.05 2.69 -29.68
C VAL A 3 -22.36 3.50 -30.78
N ASP A 4 -22.28 4.81 -30.58
CA ASP A 4 -21.52 5.71 -31.45
C ASP A 4 -20.08 5.18 -31.62
N ASP A 5 -19.56 5.14 -32.84
CA ASP A 5 -18.26 4.51 -33.15
C ASP A 5 -17.09 5.13 -32.36
N ARG A 6 -17.22 6.37 -31.87
CA ARG A 6 -16.20 7.03 -31.02
C ARG A 6 -16.13 6.44 -29.60
N HIS A 7 -17.19 5.77 -29.15
CA HIS A 7 -17.26 5.12 -27.84
C HIS A 7 -16.77 3.66 -27.88
N ARG A 8 -16.50 3.13 -29.07
CA ARG A 8 -16.08 1.74 -29.27
C ARG A 8 -14.77 1.39 -28.54
N PRO A 9 -13.71 2.22 -28.55
CA PRO A 9 -12.47 1.90 -27.82
C PRO A 9 -12.69 1.77 -26.30
N PHE A 10 -13.50 2.66 -25.74
CA PHE A 10 -13.87 2.62 -24.32
C PHE A 10 -14.67 1.36 -23.99
N ALA A 11 -15.69 1.03 -24.80
CA ALA A 11 -16.52 -0.15 -24.58
C ALA A 11 -15.70 -1.45 -24.65
N VAL A 12 -14.73 -1.55 -25.58
CA VAL A 12 -13.83 -2.70 -25.69
C VAL A 12 -12.92 -2.81 -24.46
N THR A 13 -12.28 -1.70 -24.08
CA THR A 13 -11.38 -1.68 -22.91
C THR A 13 -12.14 -2.01 -21.62
N TRP A 14 -13.34 -1.45 -21.46
CA TRP A 14 -14.22 -1.73 -20.33
C TRP A 14 -14.63 -3.20 -20.28
N ARG A 15 -14.98 -3.80 -21.42
CA ARG A 15 -15.31 -5.22 -21.50
C ARG A 15 -14.13 -6.07 -21.05
N VAL A 16 -12.93 -5.83 -21.59
CA VAL A 16 -11.72 -6.57 -21.19
C VAL A 16 -11.46 -6.43 -19.69
N TYR A 17 -11.63 -5.23 -19.13
CA TYR A 17 -11.50 -5.00 -17.70
C TYR A 17 -12.48 -5.84 -16.88
N GLN A 18 -13.75 -5.90 -17.28
CA GLN A 18 -14.77 -6.72 -16.62
C GLN A 18 -14.45 -8.22 -16.74
N ASP A 19 -14.07 -8.69 -17.92
CA ASP A 19 -13.76 -10.11 -18.14
C ASP A 19 -12.57 -10.57 -17.27
N VAL A 20 -11.57 -9.70 -17.05
CA VAL A 20 -10.47 -9.96 -16.11
C VAL A 20 -10.99 -10.06 -14.66
N ILE A 21 -11.85 -9.14 -14.23
CA ILE A 21 -12.44 -9.17 -12.88
C ILE A 21 -13.22 -10.46 -12.67
N ASP A 22 -14.08 -10.79 -13.62
CA ASP A 22 -14.93 -11.98 -13.55
C ASP A 22 -14.08 -13.25 -13.46
N ALA A 23 -13.00 -13.33 -14.25
CA ALA A 23 -12.07 -14.46 -14.18
C ALA A 23 -11.40 -14.60 -12.81
N TYR A 24 -11.00 -13.49 -12.16
CA TYR A 24 -10.43 -13.51 -10.82
C TYR A 24 -11.45 -13.79 -9.72
N ALA A 25 -12.69 -13.34 -9.90
CA ALA A 25 -13.79 -13.54 -8.95
C ALA A 25 -14.38 -14.97 -9.01
N ASP A 26 -14.14 -15.73 -10.08
CA ASP A 26 -14.67 -17.08 -10.24
C ASP A 26 -14.23 -18.00 -9.07
N HIS A 27 -15.22 -18.66 -8.48
CA HIS A 27 -15.01 -19.60 -7.39
C HIS A 27 -14.30 -20.88 -7.89
N ASP A 28 -14.53 -21.27 -9.15
CA ASP A 28 -13.86 -22.41 -9.78
C ASP A 28 -12.53 -21.98 -10.42
N ARG A 29 -11.44 -22.51 -9.85
CA ARG A 29 -10.07 -22.24 -10.28
C ARG A 29 -9.81 -22.60 -11.74
N ARG A 30 -10.37 -23.70 -12.24
CA ARG A 30 -10.14 -24.15 -13.61
C ARG A 30 -10.87 -23.26 -14.59
N ARG A 31 -12.11 -22.88 -14.26
CA ARG A 31 -12.90 -21.95 -15.05
C ARG A 31 -12.27 -20.56 -15.11
N GLY A 32 -11.95 -19.96 -13.96
CA GLY A 32 -11.29 -18.65 -13.91
C GLY A 32 -9.96 -18.63 -14.66
N ARG A 33 -9.13 -19.68 -14.52
CA ARG A 33 -7.88 -19.83 -15.28
C ARG A 33 -8.13 -19.89 -16.79
N THR A 34 -9.15 -20.64 -17.22
CA THR A 34 -9.50 -20.79 -18.64
C THR A 34 -9.99 -19.46 -19.20
N GLU A 35 -10.84 -18.75 -18.45
CA GLU A 35 -11.37 -17.45 -18.87
C GLU A 35 -10.26 -16.40 -18.96
N LEU A 36 -9.38 -16.30 -17.97
CA LEU A 36 -8.26 -15.35 -18.04
C LEU A 36 -7.30 -15.69 -19.18
N THR A 37 -7.06 -16.98 -19.45
CA THR A 37 -6.26 -17.40 -20.60
C THR A 37 -6.91 -16.94 -21.90
N ARG A 38 -8.22 -17.15 -22.05
CA ARG A 38 -8.99 -16.71 -23.22
C ARG A 38 -8.92 -15.19 -23.40
N VAL A 39 -9.06 -14.41 -22.33
CA VAL A 39 -8.93 -12.95 -22.38
C VAL A 39 -7.54 -12.55 -22.88
N ILE A 40 -6.47 -13.11 -22.31
CA ILE A 40 -5.08 -12.83 -22.73
C ILE A 40 -4.87 -13.16 -24.21
N ASP A 41 -5.36 -14.31 -24.67
CA ASP A 41 -5.23 -14.73 -26.06
C ASP A 41 -6.06 -13.85 -27.01
N THR A 42 -7.24 -13.41 -26.59
CA THR A 42 -8.10 -12.50 -27.37
C THR A 42 -7.39 -11.16 -27.59
N ILE A 43 -6.87 -10.54 -26.52
CA ILE A 43 -6.13 -9.28 -26.61
C ILE A 43 -4.88 -9.42 -27.48
N ARG A 44 -4.21 -10.59 -27.43
CA ARG A 44 -3.03 -10.89 -28.26
C ARG A 44 -3.37 -11.09 -29.74
N SER A 45 -4.49 -11.74 -30.04
CA SER A 45 -4.87 -12.10 -31.41
C SER A 45 -5.13 -10.89 -32.30
N GLY A 46 -5.50 -9.76 -31.71
CA GLY A 46 -5.71 -8.50 -32.41
C GLY A 46 -6.78 -7.67 -31.74
N LEU A 47 -6.60 -6.36 -31.80
CA LEU A 47 -7.57 -5.38 -31.32
C LEU A 47 -7.95 -4.46 -32.49
N PRO A 48 -9.15 -3.86 -32.44
CA PRO A 48 -9.49 -2.74 -33.33
C PRO A 48 -8.43 -1.62 -33.26
N ASP A 49 -8.29 -0.88 -34.35
CA ASP A 49 -7.38 0.26 -34.43
C ASP A 49 -7.69 1.32 -33.35
N GLY A 50 -6.65 1.98 -32.84
CA GLY A 50 -6.77 3.00 -31.77
C GLY A 50 -6.79 2.45 -30.34
N LEU A 51 -6.34 1.20 -30.13
CA LEU A 51 -6.24 0.53 -28.81
C LEU A 51 -4.79 0.15 -28.47
N ASP A 52 -3.85 1.08 -28.66
CA ASP A 52 -2.41 0.83 -28.51
C ASP A 52 -1.99 0.45 -27.09
N GLU A 53 -2.58 1.09 -26.07
CA GLU A 53 -2.33 0.78 -24.66
C GLU A 53 -2.83 -0.61 -24.30
N LEU A 54 -4.00 -0.99 -24.82
CA LEU A 54 -4.56 -2.32 -24.59
C LEU A 54 -3.74 -3.40 -25.31
N ALA A 55 -3.21 -3.10 -26.51
CA ALA A 55 -2.26 -3.96 -27.19
C ALA A 55 -0.95 -4.12 -26.40
N GLN A 56 -0.45 -3.04 -25.79
CA GLN A 56 0.72 -3.09 -24.91
C GLN A 56 0.47 -3.92 -23.65
N LEU A 57 -0.71 -3.80 -23.05
CA LEU A 57 -1.13 -4.65 -21.95
C LEU A 57 -1.17 -6.12 -22.37
N GLY A 58 -1.76 -6.44 -23.52
CA GLY A 58 -1.80 -7.79 -24.07
C GLY A 58 -0.42 -8.41 -24.24
N ARG A 59 0.55 -7.66 -24.80
CA ARG A 59 1.95 -8.10 -24.90
C ARG A 59 2.56 -8.40 -23.53
N THR A 60 2.29 -7.56 -22.54
CA THR A 60 2.81 -7.74 -21.17
C THR A 60 2.19 -8.95 -20.49
N LEU A 61 0.87 -9.10 -20.56
CA LEU A 61 0.14 -10.23 -20.00
C LEU A 61 0.57 -11.55 -20.63
N HIS A 62 0.75 -11.59 -21.95
CA HIS A 62 1.20 -12.79 -22.63
C HIS A 62 2.63 -13.18 -22.22
N ARG A 63 3.54 -12.21 -22.14
CA ARG A 63 4.93 -12.43 -21.67
C ARG A 63 4.97 -12.98 -20.24
N ARG A 64 4.06 -12.53 -19.37
CA ARG A 64 3.96 -12.94 -17.96
C ARG A 64 2.85 -13.96 -17.70
N ARG A 65 2.33 -14.65 -18.73
CA ARG A 65 1.14 -15.51 -18.61
C ARG A 65 1.29 -16.58 -17.53
N ALA A 66 2.49 -17.14 -17.36
CA ALA A 66 2.74 -18.17 -16.35
C ALA A 66 2.54 -17.61 -14.94
N ASP A 67 3.09 -16.42 -14.67
CA ASP A 67 2.98 -15.74 -13.37
C ASP A 67 1.55 -15.32 -13.07
N VAL A 68 0.85 -14.79 -14.09
CA VAL A 68 -0.54 -14.33 -13.95
C VAL A 68 -1.48 -15.51 -13.68
N LEU A 69 -1.32 -16.63 -14.39
CA LEU A 69 -2.16 -17.81 -14.22
C LEU A 69 -1.80 -18.62 -12.96
N ALA A 70 -0.61 -18.43 -12.39
CA ALA A 70 -0.21 -19.04 -11.12
C ALA A 70 -1.10 -18.59 -9.94
N TYR A 71 -1.78 -17.44 -10.07
CA TYR A 71 -2.77 -17.00 -9.09
C TYR A 71 -3.83 -18.07 -8.81
N PHE A 72 -4.31 -18.78 -9.84
CA PHE A 72 -5.36 -19.79 -9.68
C PHE A 72 -4.90 -21.06 -8.95
N GLU A 73 -3.59 -21.26 -8.82
CA GLU A 73 -3.00 -22.37 -8.07
C GLU A 73 -2.81 -21.99 -6.60
N TYR A 74 -2.17 -20.84 -6.35
CA TYR A 74 -1.69 -20.46 -5.02
C TYR A 74 -2.55 -19.42 -4.31
N ARG A 75 -3.37 -18.64 -5.02
CA ARG A 75 -4.13 -17.47 -4.52
C ARG A 75 -3.31 -16.54 -3.63
N ALA A 76 -2.01 -16.43 -3.89
CA ALA A 76 -1.14 -15.50 -3.18
C ALA A 76 -1.64 -14.08 -3.46
N SER A 77 -1.95 -13.34 -2.40
CA SER A 77 -2.33 -11.94 -2.51
C SER A 77 -1.08 -11.07 -2.44
N ASN A 78 -1.15 -9.89 -3.06
CA ASN A 78 -0.13 -8.86 -2.87
C ASN A 78 -0.22 -8.18 -1.49
N GLY A 79 -1.17 -8.59 -0.63
CA GLY A 79 -1.45 -7.95 0.65
C GLY A 79 -0.23 -7.80 1.57
N PRO A 80 0.62 -8.83 1.77
CA PRO A 80 1.84 -8.68 2.56
C PRO A 80 2.81 -7.65 1.98
N THR A 81 3.00 -7.66 0.65
CA THR A 81 3.87 -6.72 -0.06
C THR A 81 3.32 -5.30 0.02
N GLU A 82 2.01 -5.13 -0.15
CA GLU A 82 1.31 -3.85 -0.04
C GLU A 82 1.37 -3.31 1.39
N ALA A 83 1.22 -4.16 2.41
CA ALA A 83 1.35 -3.75 3.80
C ALA A 83 2.76 -3.23 4.11
N ILE A 84 3.80 -3.89 3.58
CA ILE A 84 5.19 -3.42 3.71
C ILE A 84 5.40 -2.12 2.95
N ASN A 85 4.93 -2.03 1.71
CA ASN A 85 5.05 -0.83 0.89
C ASN A 85 4.32 0.36 1.54
N GLY A 86 3.12 0.15 2.08
CA GLY A 86 2.37 1.17 2.80
C GLY A 86 3.13 1.71 4.03
N ARG A 87 3.81 0.84 4.79
CA ARG A 87 4.69 1.26 5.89
C ARG A 87 5.87 2.09 5.39
N LEU A 88 6.51 1.69 4.30
CA LEU A 88 7.63 2.43 3.72
C LEU A 88 7.22 3.79 3.15
N GLU A 89 6.06 3.87 2.49
CA GLU A 89 5.51 5.13 1.99
C GLU A 89 5.12 6.07 3.13
N GLY A 90 4.55 5.54 4.22
CA GLY A 90 4.32 6.30 5.45
C GLY A 90 5.62 6.86 6.04
N LEU A 91 6.65 6.02 6.12
CA LEU A 91 7.98 6.42 6.58
C LEU A 91 8.59 7.54 5.73
N ARG A 92 8.49 7.44 4.40
CA ARG A 92 8.96 8.49 3.47
C ARG A 92 8.22 9.79 3.68
N ARG A 93 6.89 9.74 3.83
CA ARG A 93 6.03 10.91 4.07
C ARG A 93 6.40 11.64 5.37
N HIS A 94 6.64 10.90 6.44
CA HIS A 94 7.01 11.49 7.74
C HIS A 94 8.43 12.06 7.77
N ALA A 95 9.34 11.53 6.96
CA ALA A 95 10.74 11.92 6.98
C ALA A 95 11.07 13.17 6.16
N LEU A 96 10.14 13.71 5.35
CA LEU A 96 10.38 14.82 4.41
C LEU A 96 11.58 14.59 3.46
N GLY A 97 11.97 13.33 3.27
CA GLY A 97 13.10 12.89 2.44
C GLY A 97 14.35 12.47 3.24
N PHE A 98 14.93 11.33 2.87
CA PHE A 98 16.22 10.88 3.39
C PHE A 98 17.34 11.28 2.43
N ARG A 99 18.37 11.95 2.94
CA ARG A 99 19.58 12.30 2.16
C ARG A 99 20.65 11.20 2.17
N ASN A 100 20.55 10.25 3.11
CA ASN A 100 21.52 9.18 3.30
C ASN A 100 20.82 7.80 3.24
N LEU A 101 21.33 6.92 2.37
CA LEU A 101 20.76 5.59 2.12
C LEU A 101 20.89 4.64 3.33
N LEU A 102 21.97 4.75 4.11
CA LEU A 102 22.18 3.94 5.31
C LEU A 102 21.13 4.30 6.37
N HIS A 103 20.85 5.58 6.56
CA HIS A 103 19.76 6.02 7.44
C HIS A 103 18.39 5.57 6.95
N TYR A 104 18.13 5.62 5.64
CA TYR A 104 16.90 5.10 5.06
C TYR A 104 16.73 3.60 5.34
N ARG A 105 17.80 2.81 5.16
CA ARG A 105 17.79 1.36 5.36
C ARG A 105 17.52 0.99 6.82
N ILE A 106 18.24 1.60 7.76
CA ILE A 106 18.06 1.35 9.20
C ILE A 106 16.62 1.69 9.62
N ARG A 107 16.12 2.86 9.21
CA ARG A 107 14.76 3.27 9.57
C ARG A 107 13.69 2.39 8.94
N SER A 108 13.89 1.95 7.69
CA SER A 108 12.98 1.02 7.00
C SER A 108 12.90 -0.32 7.74
N LEU A 109 14.04 -0.89 8.11
CA LEU A 109 14.09 -2.16 8.86
C LEU A 109 13.41 -2.03 10.22
N LEU A 110 13.69 -0.94 10.95
CA LEU A 110 13.11 -0.70 12.26
C LEU A 110 11.59 -0.49 12.21
N HIS A 111 11.11 0.23 11.19
CA HIS A 111 9.70 0.55 11.04
C HIS A 111 8.89 -0.64 10.52
N CYS A 112 9.39 -1.36 9.51
CA CYS A 112 8.75 -2.56 9.00
C CYS A 112 8.74 -3.70 10.04
N GLY A 113 9.81 -3.83 10.83
CA GLY A 113 9.90 -4.80 11.92
C GLY A 113 9.17 -4.41 13.21
N ASN A 114 8.55 -3.22 13.27
CA ASN A 114 7.90 -2.68 14.47
C ASN A 114 8.81 -2.62 15.72
N LEU A 115 10.11 -2.42 15.50
CA LEU A 115 11.13 -2.42 16.56
C LEU A 115 11.40 -1.00 17.12
N THR A 116 10.60 -0.02 16.70
CA THR A 116 10.74 1.39 17.12
C THR A 116 10.52 1.57 18.62
N HIS A 117 9.68 0.74 19.24
CA HIS A 117 9.46 0.74 20.69
C HIS A 117 10.58 0.08 21.49
N ALA A 118 11.36 -0.79 20.86
CA ALA A 118 12.50 -1.46 21.50
C ALA A 118 13.77 -0.57 21.52
N ILE A 119 13.76 0.56 20.81
CA ILE A 119 14.87 1.51 20.74
C ILE A 119 14.38 2.88 21.21
N ASP A 120 14.55 3.12 22.52
CA ASP A 120 14.09 4.32 23.23
C ASP A 120 14.65 5.64 22.64
N ALA A 121 15.83 5.56 22.01
CA ALA A 121 16.54 6.71 21.42
C ALA A 121 15.90 7.27 20.13
N LEU A 122 14.98 6.56 19.49
CA LEU A 122 14.33 6.98 18.24
C LEU A 122 12.88 7.43 18.43
N GLN A 123 12.34 7.29 19.64
CA GLN A 123 11.14 8.00 20.00
C GLN A 123 11.47 9.48 20.06
N VAL A 124 11.01 10.27 19.09
CA VAL A 124 10.72 11.68 19.36
C VAL A 124 9.74 11.61 20.51
N ARG A 125 10.23 11.79 21.74
CA ARG A 125 9.38 11.84 22.94
C ARG A 125 8.28 12.83 22.61
N LYS A 126 7.07 12.34 22.34
CA LYS A 126 5.91 13.24 22.33
C LYS A 126 5.91 13.81 23.73
N SER A 127 6.18 15.11 23.87
CA SER A 127 6.09 15.77 25.16
C SER A 127 4.74 15.36 25.76
N PRO A 128 4.69 14.84 27.00
CA PRO A 128 3.41 14.57 27.62
C PRO A 128 2.59 15.86 27.57
N LYS A 129 1.33 15.77 27.14
CA LYS A 129 0.42 16.93 27.17
C LYS A 129 0.31 17.36 28.63
N CYS A 130 0.69 18.61 28.92
CA CYS A 130 0.57 19.14 30.27
C CYS A 130 -0.92 19.26 30.63
N PRO A 131 -1.41 18.62 31.70
CA PRO A 131 -2.83 18.61 32.04
C PRO A 131 -3.37 20.00 32.45
N VAL A 132 -2.48 20.95 32.74
CA VAL A 132 -2.83 22.32 33.18
C VAL A 132 -2.97 23.30 32.02
N LEU A 133 -2.20 23.12 30.93
CA LEU A 133 -2.08 24.13 29.86
C LEU A 133 -2.60 23.67 28.49
N GLY A 134 -3.00 22.41 28.32
CA GLY A 134 -3.61 21.91 27.09
C GLY A 134 -2.75 21.96 25.82
N GLY A 135 -1.52 22.50 25.90
CA GLY A 135 -0.57 22.66 24.79
C GLY A 135 0.74 21.89 24.97
N LEU A 136 1.48 21.72 23.86
CA LEU A 136 2.82 21.11 23.83
C LEU A 136 3.83 22.01 24.58
N LEU A 137 4.36 21.55 25.71
CA LEU A 137 5.43 22.25 26.42
C LEU A 137 6.79 21.97 25.75
N PRO A 138 7.64 23.00 25.51
CA PRO A 138 9.04 22.79 25.16
C PRO A 138 9.81 22.23 26.37
N GLN A 139 10.73 21.28 26.11
CA GLN A 139 11.45 20.52 27.16
C GLN A 139 12.27 21.40 28.13
N SER A 140 12.59 22.64 27.74
CA SER A 140 13.35 23.59 28.56
C SER A 140 12.56 24.19 29.74
N MET A 141 11.23 24.06 29.79
CA MET A 141 10.41 24.60 30.89
C MET A 141 10.09 23.59 32.00
N CYS A 142 10.48 22.31 31.86
CA CYS A 142 10.15 21.28 32.84
C CYS A 142 10.97 21.38 34.14
N THR A 143 12.06 22.14 34.16
CA THR A 143 12.91 22.29 35.36
C THR A 143 12.28 23.16 36.45
N ARG A 144 11.24 23.94 36.13
CA ARG A 144 10.53 24.80 37.10
C ARG A 144 9.41 24.07 37.87
N CYS A 145 9.09 22.82 37.54
CA CYS A 145 8.17 21.97 38.33
C CYS A 145 8.88 21.11 39.39
N ARG A 146 10.16 21.36 39.69
CA ARG A 146 10.95 20.57 40.65
C ARG A 146 10.97 21.18 42.08
N LEU A 147 9.94 21.93 42.47
CA LEU A 147 9.78 22.43 43.83
C LEU A 147 8.30 22.42 44.23
N ASP A 148 7.76 21.24 44.51
CA ASP A 148 6.86 21.03 45.66
C ASP A 148 6.56 19.53 45.77
N VAL A 149 7.51 18.77 46.32
CA VAL A 149 7.19 17.54 47.04
C VAL A 149 7.01 17.95 48.50
N GLY A 150 5.94 18.69 48.78
CA GLY A 150 5.48 18.97 50.13
C GLY A 150 4.46 17.91 50.53
N GLY A 151 4.86 16.96 51.39
CA GLY A 151 3.90 16.15 52.15
C GLY A 151 3.17 17.02 53.19
N PRO A 152 1.91 16.71 53.53
CA PRO A 152 1.60 16.10 54.85
C PRO A 152 0.51 15.01 54.70
N GLY A 153 0.43 13.96 55.53
CA GLY A 153 0.04 13.98 56.94
C GLY A 153 -1.34 13.30 57.10
N ARG A 154 -1.46 12.39 58.07
CA ARG A 154 -2.64 11.56 58.40
C ARG A 154 -3.93 12.37 58.61
N THR A 155 -5.09 11.80 58.25
CA THR A 155 -6.22 11.42 59.13
C THR A 155 -7.37 10.85 58.30
N GLY A 156 -7.97 9.74 58.76
CA GLY A 156 -9.14 9.07 58.20
C GLY A 156 -9.01 7.57 58.31
#